data_AF-A0A3D5VH71-F1
#
_entry.id   AF-A0A3D5VH71-F1
#
_cell.length_a   1.000
_cell.length_b   1.000
_cell.length_c   1.000
_cell.angle_alpha   90.00
_cell.angle_beta   90.00
_cell.angle_gamma   90.00
#
_symmetry.space_group_name_H-M   'P 1'
#
loop_
_entity.id
_entity.type
_entity.pdbx_description
1 polymer ?
#
loop_
_entity_poly.entity_id
_entity_poly.type
_entity_poly.pdbx_seq_one_letter_code
_entity_poly.pdbx_strand_id
1 'polypeptide(L)'
;MFVTGKMDDPGLVDRLYKSGAEFSQVIPKEMSPFMNFILTWLVPIGIFMLLGRFLTKKFQNALGGGNAMSFGRSNAKIYVHAQSGKTFADVAGQDEAKEAL
;
A
#
# COMPACT_ATOMS: atom_id res chain seq x y z
N MET A 1 13.12 37.91 -28.60
CA MET A 1 13.19 36.50 -29.03
C MET A 1 14.45 36.37 -29.87
N PHE A 2 15.45 35.62 -29.40
CA PHE A 2 16.65 35.36 -30.21
C PHE A 2 16.42 34.11 -31.05
N VAL A 3 16.70 34.19 -32.34
CA VAL A 3 16.60 33.08 -33.27
C VAL A 3 17.96 32.93 -33.94
N THR A 4 18.54 31.75 -33.82
CA THR A 4 19.82 31.42 -34.45
C THR A 4 19.55 30.70 -35.76
N GLY A 5 20.13 31.19 -36.85
CA GLY A 5 20.10 30.53 -38.16
C GLY A 5 21.27 29.54 -38.31
N LYS A 6 21.05 28.46 -39.06
CA LYS A 6 22.14 27.55 -39.45
C LYS A 6 23.05 28.29 -40.44
N MET A 7 24.32 28.45 -40.09
CA MET A 7 25.32 28.97 -41.03
C MET A 7 25.77 27.84 -41.94
N ASP A 8 25.60 28.01 -43.25
CA ASP A 8 26.04 27.03 -44.23
C ASP A 8 27.52 27.28 -44.55
N ASP A 9 28.39 26.47 -43.93
CA ASP A 9 29.83 26.49 -44.18
C ASP A 9 30.31 25.06 -44.48
N PRO A 10 30.38 24.69 -45.76
CA PRO A 10 30.77 23.35 -46.19
C PRO A 10 32.19 22.95 -45.74
N GLY A 11 33.08 23.92 -45.48
CA GLY A 11 34.47 23.67 -45.12
C GLY A 11 34.74 23.68 -43.61
N LEU A 12 33.72 23.90 -42.78
CA LEU A 12 33.87 24.04 -41.33
C LEU A 12 34.45 22.76 -40.70
N VAL A 13 33.91 21.60 -41.08
CA VAL A 13 34.30 20.29 -40.54
C VAL A 13 35.79 20.03 -40.76
N ASP A 14 36.29 20.29 -41.98
CA ASP A 14 37.71 20.11 -42.32
C ASP A 14 38.63 21.03 -41.50
N ARG A 15 38.21 22.26 -41.22
CA ARG A 15 39.00 23.20 -40.40
C ARG A 15 39.04 22.77 -38.94
N LEU A 16 37.94 22.24 -38.40
CA LEU A 16 37.90 21.71 -37.03
C LEU A 16 38.79 20.46 -36.87
N TYR A 17 38.81 19.55 -37.85
CA TYR A 17 39.76 18.43 -37.82
C TYR A 17 41.21 18.92 -37.86
N LYS A 18 41.54 19.92 -38.68
CA LYS A 18 42.88 20.51 -38.75
C LYS A 18 43.30 21.25 -37.48
N SER A 19 42.35 21.79 -36.71
CA SER A 19 42.64 22.40 -35.41
C SER A 19 42.85 21.38 -34.29
N GLY A 20 42.75 20.08 -34.58
CA GLY A 20 42.86 19.01 -33.58
C GLY A 20 41.59 18.84 -32.73
N ALA A 21 40.44 19.28 -33.21
CA ALA A 21 39.18 19.07 -32.51
C ALA A 21 38.78 17.59 -32.58
N GLU A 22 38.45 17.00 -31.42
CA GLU A 22 37.90 15.66 -31.35
C GLU A 22 36.37 15.72 -31.37
N PHE A 23 35.77 15.07 -32.35
CA PHE A 23 34.33 14.92 -32.41
C PHE A 23 33.92 13.70 -31.61
N SER A 24 33.13 13.90 -30.56
CA SER A 24 32.48 12.81 -29.85
C SER A 24 30.97 12.93 -30.00
N GLN A 25 30.32 11.79 -30.18
CA GLN A 25 28.87 11.69 -30.11
C GLN A 25 28.57 10.65 -29.03
N VAL A 26 27.87 11.09 -27.99
CA VAL A 26 27.23 10.15 -27.07
C VAL A 26 26.03 9.60 -27.84
N ILE A 27 26.13 8.36 -28.29
CA ILE A 27 24.94 7.64 -28.76
C ILE A 27 24.20 7.23 -27.49
N PRO A 28 23.05 7.87 -27.14
CA PRO A 28 22.29 7.44 -25.99
C PRO A 28 21.87 5.99 -26.24
N LYS A 29 22.35 5.08 -25.40
CA LYS A 29 21.85 3.71 -25.40
C LYS A 29 20.46 3.73 -24.78
N GLU A 30 19.46 3.92 -25.61
CA GLU A 30 18.07 3.78 -25.20
C GLU A 30 17.85 2.35 -24.68
N MET A 31 17.20 2.23 -23.53
CA MET A 31 16.85 0.92 -22.99
C MET A 31 15.88 0.23 -23.95
N SER A 32 16.09 -1.08 -24.18
CA SER A 32 15.12 -1.89 -24.93
C SER A 32 13.72 -1.70 -24.33
N PRO A 33 12.67 -1.49 -25.15
CA PRO A 33 11.29 -1.33 -24.66
C PRO A 33 10.85 -2.45 -23.71
N PHE A 34 11.32 -3.68 -23.94
CA PHE A 34 11.06 -4.83 -23.08
C PHE A 34 11.72 -4.70 -21.70
N MET A 35 12.98 -4.27 -21.67
CA MET A 35 13.70 -4.04 -20.41
C MET A 35 13.09 -2.86 -19.63
N ASN A 36 12.73 -1.79 -20.33
CA ASN A 36 12.05 -0.64 -19.74
C ASN A 36 10.70 -1.04 -19.11
N PHE A 37 9.92 -1.86 -19.80
CA PHE A 37 8.65 -2.38 -19.27
C PHE A 37 8.86 -3.16 -17.97
N ILE A 38 9.83 -4.10 -17.93
CA ILE A 38 10.10 -4.89 -16.73
C ILE A 38 10.52 -3.98 -15.56
N LEU A 39 11.47 -3.07 -15.78
CA LEU A 39 11.99 -2.23 -14.71
C LEU A 39 10.99 -1.19 -14.21
N THR A 40 10.13 -0.67 -15.09
CA THR A 40 9.18 0.40 -14.75
C THR A 40 7.88 -0.14 -14.18
N TRP A 41 7.42 -1.31 -14.64
CA TRP A 41 6.15 -1.90 -14.21
C TRP A 41 6.34 -3.11 -13.30
N LEU A 42 7.04 -4.14 -13.79
CA LEU A 42 7.08 -5.44 -13.12
C LEU A 42 7.87 -5.38 -11.81
N VAL A 43 9.00 -4.67 -11.79
CA VAL A 43 9.85 -4.54 -10.59
C VAL A 43 9.12 -3.81 -9.45
N PRO A 44 8.52 -2.61 -9.63
CA PRO A 44 7.76 -1.95 -8.56
C PRO A 44 6.61 -2.80 -8.04
N ILE A 45 5.82 -3.42 -8.92
CA ILE A 45 4.71 -4.30 -8.52
C ILE A 45 5.26 -5.50 -7.71
N GLY A 46 6.36 -6.10 -8.15
CA GLY A 46 7.06 -7.17 -7.44
C GLY A 46 7.47 -6.76 -6.02
N ILE A 47 8.06 -5.57 -5.87
CA ILE A 47 8.46 -5.02 -4.56
C ILE A 47 7.23 -4.85 -3.65
N PHE A 48 6.15 -4.24 -4.14
CA PHE A 48 4.93 -4.08 -3.35
C PHE A 48 4.29 -5.41 -2.96
N MET A 49 4.29 -6.41 -3.85
CA MET A 49 3.79 -7.74 -3.53
C MET A 49 4.64 -8.43 -2.44
N LEU A 50 5.97 -8.32 -2.52
CA LEU A 50 6.86 -8.91 -1.53
C LEU A 50 6.73 -8.21 -0.17
N LEU A 51 6.72 -6.88 -0.16
CA LEU A 51 6.50 -6.09 1.05
C LEU A 51 5.11 -6.37 1.64
N GLY A 52 4.07 -6.38 0.81
CA GLY A 52 2.70 -6.68 1.22
C GLY A 52 2.59 -8.07 1.85
N ARG A 53 3.21 -9.08 1.24
CA ARG A 53 3.26 -10.46 1.78
C ARG A 53 4.04 -10.54 3.09
N PHE A 54 5.14 -9.81 3.21
CA PHE A 54 5.93 -9.76 4.43
C PHE A 54 5.16 -9.10 5.58
N LEU A 55 4.51 -7.96 5.30
CA LEU A 55 3.70 -7.23 6.28
C LEU A 55 2.49 -8.07 6.71
N THR A 56 1.73 -8.63 5.77
CA THR A 56 0.59 -9.50 6.12
C THR A 56 1.00 -10.70 6.93
N LYS A 57 2.12 -11.37 6.61
CA LYS A 57 2.66 -12.44 7.46
C LYS A 57 2.99 -11.97 8.87
N LYS A 58 3.62 -10.80 9.02
CA LYS A 58 3.91 -10.23 10.35
C LYS A 58 2.65 -9.90 11.14
N PHE A 59 1.66 -9.28 10.51
CA PHE A 59 0.39 -8.94 11.17
C PHE A 59 -0.44 -10.18 11.51
N GLN A 60 -0.50 -11.18 10.63
CA GLN A 60 -1.18 -12.45 10.90
C GLN A 60 -0.56 -13.21 12.08
N ASN A 61 0.77 -13.18 12.20
CA ASN A 61 1.47 -13.79 13.32
C ASN A 61 1.27 -12.99 14.63
N ALA A 62 1.18 -11.65 14.55
CA ALA A 62 0.99 -10.79 15.73
C ALA A 62 -0.45 -10.80 16.28
N LEU A 63 -1.46 -10.97 15.41
CA LEU A 63 -2.89 -10.94 15.77
C LEU A 63 -3.48 -12.32 16.09
N GLY A 64 -2.64 -13.35 16.29
CA GLY A 64 -3.12 -14.67 16.66
C GLY A 64 -3.77 -15.41 15.49
N GLY A 65 -2.95 -15.72 14.47
CA GLY A 65 -3.14 -16.76 13.45
C GLY A 65 -4.56 -17.32 13.29
N GLY A 66 -5.35 -16.70 12.42
CA GLY A 66 -6.60 -17.26 11.94
C GLY A 66 -7.75 -16.25 12.01
N ASN A 67 -8.23 -15.88 10.83
CA ASN A 67 -9.49 -15.16 10.61
C ASN A 67 -9.45 -13.63 10.78
N ALA A 68 -8.96 -12.95 9.73
CA ALA A 68 -9.38 -11.58 9.39
C ALA A 68 -10.92 -11.43 9.26
N MET A 69 -11.67 -12.54 9.20
CA MET A 69 -13.14 -12.59 9.29
C MET A 69 -13.70 -12.21 10.67
N SER A 70 -12.85 -12.08 11.71
CA SER A 70 -13.25 -11.59 13.04
C SER A 70 -13.13 -10.06 13.18
N PHE A 71 -12.46 -9.38 12.25
CA PHE A 71 -12.16 -7.93 12.36
C PHE A 71 -13.40 -7.02 12.21
N GLY A 72 -14.60 -7.59 12.02
CA GLY A 72 -15.85 -6.84 11.87
C GLY A 72 -17.00 -7.25 12.79
N ARG A 73 -16.84 -8.26 13.67
CA ARG A 73 -17.91 -8.58 14.63
C ARG A 73 -17.85 -7.60 15.80
N SER A 74 -18.69 -6.58 15.75
CA SER A 74 -19.05 -5.77 16.91
C SER A 74 -19.37 -6.68 18.10
N ASN A 75 -18.63 -6.53 19.20
CA ASN A 75 -18.91 -7.14 20.50
C ASN A 75 -20.08 -6.41 21.20
N ALA A 76 -21.12 -6.01 20.46
CA ALA A 76 -22.33 -5.48 21.07
C ALA A 76 -23.03 -6.64 21.80
N LYS A 77 -22.81 -6.74 23.12
CA LYS A 77 -23.63 -7.55 24.02
C LYS A 77 -25.08 -7.06 23.89
N ILE A 78 -25.88 -7.70 23.04
CA ILE A 78 -27.33 -7.59 23.13
C ILE A 78 -27.71 -8.36 24.39
N TYR A 79 -27.86 -7.64 25.50
CA TYR A 79 -28.62 -8.14 26.63
C TYR A 79 -30.06 -8.23 26.15
N VAL A 80 -30.43 -9.38 25.57
CA VAL A 80 -31.84 -9.75 25.48
C VAL A 80 -32.25 -9.93 26.93
N HIS A 81 -33.03 -8.98 27.46
CA HIS A 81 -33.80 -9.25 28.67
C HIS A 81 -34.58 -10.52 28.36
N ALA A 82 -34.16 -11.64 28.92
CA ALA A 82 -35.03 -12.79 29.03
C ALA A 82 -36.31 -12.22 29.64
N GLN A 83 -37.43 -12.36 28.93
CA GLN A 83 -38.74 -12.22 29.55
C GLN A 83 -38.84 -13.33 30.60
N SER A 84 -38.17 -13.16 31.74
CA SER A 84 -38.40 -13.97 32.91
C SER A 84 -39.69 -13.42 33.50
N GLY A 85 -40.80 -14.05 33.16
CA GLY A 85 -42.06 -13.90 33.87
C GLY A 85 -41.93 -14.49 35.27
N LYS A 86 -41.14 -13.83 36.13
CA LYS A 86 -41.07 -14.10 37.57
C LYS A 86 -41.65 -12.89 38.26
N THR A 87 -42.83 -13.06 38.85
CA THR A 87 -43.45 -12.07 39.73
C THR A 87 -42.77 -12.15 41.10
N PHE A 88 -42.85 -11.07 41.89
CA PHE A 88 -42.29 -11.04 43.25
C PHE A 88 -42.84 -12.16 44.17
N ALA A 89 -43.98 -12.75 43.82
CA ALA A 89 -44.56 -13.90 44.51
C ALA A 89 -43.72 -15.19 44.39
N ASP A 90 -42.86 -15.30 43.37
CA ASP A 90 -42.05 -16.51 43.11
C ASP A 90 -40.67 -16.48 43.80
N VAL A 91 -40.43 -15.52 44.70
CA VAL A 91 -39.17 -15.40 45.45
C VAL A 91 -39.38 -15.87 46.88
N ALA A 92 -38.88 -17.07 47.20
CA ALA A 92 -38.88 -17.58 48.56
C ALA A 92 -38.02 -16.69 49.48
N GLY A 93 -38.57 -16.29 50.63
CA GLY A 93 -37.91 -15.41 51.61
C GLY A 93 -38.33 -13.93 51.55
N GLN A 94 -39.36 -13.56 50.78
CA GLN A 94 -39.81 -12.16 50.73
C GLN A 94 -40.35 -11.65 52.08
N ASP A 95 -40.89 -12.55 52.91
CA ASP A 95 -41.63 -12.17 54.11
C ASP A 95 -40.67 -11.67 55.19
N GLU A 96 -39.46 -12.24 55.28
CA GLU A 96 -38.39 -11.79 56.19
C GLU A 96 -37.87 -10.37 55.83
N ALA A 97 -37.88 -10.01 54.55
CA ALA A 97 -37.43 -8.69 54.10
C ALA A 97 -38.49 -7.58 54.30
N LYS A 98 -39.78 -7.92 54.38
CA LYS A 98 -40.86 -6.96 54.64
C LYS A 98 -41.01 -6.60 56.11
N GLU A 99 -40.67 -7.50 57.03
CA GLU A 99 -40.67 -7.21 58.47
C GLU A 99 -39.47 -6.37 58.92
N ALA A 100 -38.40 -6.29 58.10
CA ALA A 100 -37.19 -5.54 58.41
C ALA A 100 -37.17 -4.08 57.88
N LEU A 101 -38.27 -3.60 57.30
CA LEU A 101 -38.47 -2.23 56.79
C LEU A 101 -39.48 -1.47 57.66
#